data_AF-F9WEQ5-F1
#
_entry.id   AF-F9WEQ5-F1
#
_cell.length_a   1.000
_cell.length_b   1.000
_cell.length_c   1.000
_cell.angle_alpha   90.00
_cell.angle_beta   90.00
_cell.angle_gamma   90.00
#
_symmetry.space_group_name_H-M   'P 1'
#
loop_
_entity.id
_entity.type
_entity.pdbx_description
1 polymer ?
#
loop_
_entity_poly.entity_id
_entity_poly.type
_entity_poly.pdbx_seq_one_letter_code
_entity_poly.pdbx_strand_id
1 'polypeptide(L)'
;MVFVLLACSDICGKKVNVTLPFENPPKSLEELYRVVEQVFRGEEKEMKQSTEGGNYDSRPSEPFTCRRIQRYDDDKRAWVEITNEKQLCACDQLYVFRKNATKADISQERELPEPRNTAHFYPCDTKSGAA
;
A
#
# COMPACT_ATOMS: atom_id res chain seq x y z
N MET A 1 3.06 -17.04 14.27
CA MET A 1 4.16 -16.12 13.92
C MET A 1 3.58 -15.16 12.90
N VAL A 2 3.64 -13.84 13.11
CA VAL A 2 3.02 -12.86 12.20
C VAL A 2 3.90 -12.68 10.98
N PHE A 3 3.33 -12.77 9.79
CA PHE A 3 4.00 -12.49 8.52
C PHE A 3 3.82 -11.00 8.19
N VAL A 4 4.84 -10.19 8.47
CA VAL A 4 4.78 -8.75 8.26
C VAL A 4 5.27 -8.41 6.86
N LEU A 5 4.55 -7.55 6.14
CA LEU A 5 5.04 -6.90 4.91
C LEU A 5 5.09 -5.39 5.12
N LEU A 6 6.06 -4.72 4.49
CA LEU A 6 6.12 -3.26 4.47
C LEU A 6 5.65 -2.82 3.09
N ALA A 7 4.71 -1.87 3.00
CA ALA A 7 4.19 -1.41 1.72
C ALA A 7 4.25 0.11 1.66
N CYS A 8 4.81 0.62 0.57
CA CYS A 8 4.86 2.04 0.29
C CYS A 8 4.16 2.41 -1.01
N SER A 9 3.59 3.61 -1.06
CA SER A 9 3.00 4.20 -2.26
C SER A 9 3.05 5.72 -2.18
N ASP A 10 3.00 6.38 -3.34
CA ASP A 10 2.85 7.82 -3.43
C ASP A 10 1.36 8.17 -3.41
N ILE A 11 0.94 8.93 -2.41
CA ILE A 11 -0.43 9.39 -2.21
C ILE A 11 -0.39 10.86 -1.85
N CYS A 12 -1.22 11.64 -2.52
CA CYS A 12 -1.34 13.05 -2.22
C CYS A 12 -0.03 13.86 -2.29
N GLY A 13 0.91 13.45 -3.16
CA GLY A 13 2.22 14.09 -3.28
C GLY A 13 3.18 13.75 -2.14
N LYS A 14 2.83 12.77 -1.30
CA LYS A 14 3.61 12.29 -0.15
C LYS A 14 3.90 10.80 -0.27
N LYS A 15 5.04 10.36 0.25
CA LYS A 15 5.30 8.93 0.42
C LYS A 15 4.61 8.43 1.66
N VAL A 16 3.81 7.39 1.49
CA VAL A 16 3.19 6.65 2.59
C VAL A 16 3.90 5.31 2.68
N ASN A 17 4.40 4.95 3.85
CA ASN A 17 4.99 3.64 4.13
C ASN A 17 4.27 3.02 5.33
N VAL A 18 3.66 1.86 5.12
CA VAL A 18 2.79 1.21 6.10
C VAL A 18 3.22 -0.23 6.36
N THR A 19 2.99 -0.67 7.59
CA THR A 19 3.19 -2.06 8.02
C THR A 19 1.90 -2.84 7.83
N LEU A 20 1.99 -4.01 7.19
CA LEU A 20 0.89 -4.91 6.91
C LEU A 20 1.11 -6.23 7.68
N PRO A 21 0.56 -6.37 8.90
CA PRO A 21 0.76 -7.55 9.74
C PRO A 21 -0.20 -8.68 9.34
N PHE A 22 0.19 -9.52 8.38
CA PHE A 22 -0.60 -10.69 8.02
C PHE A 22 -0.44 -11.82 9.05
N GLU A 23 -1.52 -12.54 9.36
CA GLU A 23 -1.43 -13.73 10.22
C GLU A 23 -0.66 -14.87 9.54
N ASN A 24 -0.83 -14.99 8.22
CA ASN A 24 -0.16 -15.95 7.36
C ASN A 24 0.26 -15.22 6.07
N PRO A 25 1.26 -15.72 5.32
CA PRO A 25 1.58 -15.18 4.01
C PRO A 25 0.32 -15.09 3.12
N PRO A 26 0.18 -14.03 2.29
CA PRO A 26 -0.94 -13.90 1.37
C PRO A 26 -1.11 -15.18 0.53
N LYS A 27 -2.34 -15.70 0.45
CA LYS A 27 -2.65 -16.96 -0.25
C LYS A 27 -2.57 -16.80 -1.76
N SER A 28 -2.70 -15.57 -2.25
CA SER A 28 -2.56 -15.21 -3.65
C SER A 28 -2.12 -13.76 -3.82
N LEU A 29 -1.63 -13.42 -5.02
CA LEU A 29 -1.40 -12.01 -5.35
C LEU A 29 -2.70 -11.20 -5.32
N GLU A 30 -3.80 -11.75 -5.81
CA GLU A 30 -5.10 -11.06 -5.81
C GLU A 30 -5.51 -10.60 -4.40
N GLU A 31 -5.27 -11.44 -3.38
CA GLU A 31 -5.47 -11.07 -1.98
C GLU A 31 -4.58 -9.89 -1.59
N LEU A 32 -3.27 -9.94 -1.92
CA LEU A 32 -2.36 -8.84 -1.66
C LEU A 32 -2.80 -7.55 -2.35
N TYR A 33 -3.16 -7.60 -3.64
CA TYR A 33 -3.67 -6.46 -4.41
C TYR A 33 -4.91 -5.84 -3.73
N ARG A 34 -5.86 -6.67 -3.32
CA ARG A 34 -7.07 -6.22 -2.62
C ARG A 34 -6.75 -5.55 -1.28
N VAL A 35 -5.86 -6.13 -0.49
CA VAL A 35 -5.47 -5.58 0.83
C VAL A 35 -4.74 -4.25 0.67
N VAL A 36 -3.75 -4.15 -0.23
CA VAL A 36 -3.02 -2.89 -0.42
C VAL A 36 -3.93 -1.81 -0.98
N GLU A 37 -4.84 -2.14 -1.90
CA GLU A 37 -5.83 -1.17 -2.38
C GLU A 37 -6.71 -0.66 -1.27
N GLN A 38 -7.24 -1.55 -0.43
CA GLN A 38 -8.08 -1.15 0.69
C GLN A 38 -7.35 -0.22 1.67
N VAL A 39 -6.12 -0.59 2.04
CA VAL A 39 -5.28 0.20 2.95
C VAL A 39 -5.02 1.58 2.36
N PHE A 40 -4.48 1.65 1.13
CA PHE A 40 -4.11 2.92 0.51
C PHE A 40 -5.32 3.78 0.13
N ARG A 41 -6.50 3.19 -0.14
CA ARG A 41 -7.76 3.95 -0.25
C ARG A 41 -8.15 4.62 1.07
N GLY A 42 -7.98 3.92 2.19
CA GLY A 42 -8.22 4.46 3.53
C GLY A 42 -7.27 5.62 3.85
N GLU A 43 -5.97 5.40 3.60
CA GLU A 43 -4.93 6.43 3.75
C GLU A 43 -5.19 7.66 2.86
N GLU A 44 -5.54 7.46 1.59
CA GLU A 44 -5.90 8.55 0.66
C GLU A 44 -7.10 9.36 1.18
N LYS A 45 -8.12 8.67 1.70
CA LYS A 45 -9.32 9.33 2.26
C LYS A 45 -8.97 10.17 3.49
N GLU A 46 -8.16 9.63 4.39
CA GLU A 46 -7.73 10.31 5.62
C GLU A 46 -6.84 11.54 5.32
N MET A 47 -5.91 11.42 4.37
CA MET A 47 -5.08 12.54 3.91
C MET A 47 -5.90 13.66 3.28
N LYS A 48 -6.91 13.31 2.47
CA LYS A 48 -7.85 14.28 1.88
C LYS A 48 -8.69 14.99 2.95
N GLN A 49 -9.09 14.28 4.00
CA GLN A 49 -9.90 14.85 5.09
C GLN A 49 -9.10 15.73 6.06
N SER A 50 -7.83 15.40 6.30
CA SER A 50 -6.93 16.14 7.21
C SER A 50 -6.32 17.40 6.61
N THR A 51 -6.40 17.59 5.29
CA THR A 51 -5.92 18.81 4.64
C THR A 51 -6.97 19.91 4.77
N GLU A 52 -6.84 20.77 5.79
CA GLU A 52 -7.65 21.98 5.95
C GLU A 52 -7.57 22.85 4.68
N GLY A 53 -8.70 23.07 4.01
CA GLY A 53 -8.80 23.99 2.87
C GLY A 53 -9.16 23.36 1.51
N GLY A 54 -9.42 22.04 1.43
CA GLY A 54 -10.15 21.45 0.29
C GLY A 54 -9.51 21.59 -1.09
N ASN A 55 -8.23 21.96 -1.17
CA ASN A 55 -7.54 22.21 -2.44
C ASN A 55 -6.51 21.11 -2.76
N TYR A 56 -6.81 19.86 -2.39
CA TYR A 56 -6.19 18.74 -3.09
C TYR A 56 -7.00 18.54 -4.37
N ASP A 57 -6.56 19.24 -5.43
CA ASP A 57 -7.17 19.35 -6.76
C ASP A 57 -8.15 18.19 -7.01
N SER A 58 -9.40 18.44 -6.62
CA SER A 58 -10.38 17.41 -6.29
C SER A 58 -11.03 16.89 -7.56
N ARG A 59 -10.20 16.49 -8.52
CA ARG A 59 -10.65 15.48 -9.44
C ARG A 59 -11.04 14.30 -8.58
N PRO A 60 -12.21 13.69 -8.79
CA PRO A 60 -12.48 12.34 -8.30
C PRO A 60 -11.47 11.43 -9.00
N SER A 61 -10.22 11.47 -8.53
CA SER A 61 -9.18 10.54 -8.88
C SER A 61 -9.78 9.22 -8.45
N GLU A 62 -10.09 8.38 -9.43
CA GLU A 62 -10.68 7.06 -9.24
C GLU A 62 -10.06 6.40 -8.00
N PRO A 63 -10.88 5.64 -7.25
CA PRO A 63 -10.42 5.03 -6.00
C PRO A 63 -9.06 4.36 -6.22
N PHE A 64 -8.14 4.55 -5.27
CA PHE A 64 -6.78 4.01 -5.39
C PHE A 64 -6.82 2.56 -5.88
N THR A 65 -6.35 2.36 -7.10
CA THR A 65 -6.34 1.08 -7.80
C THR A 65 -4.89 0.72 -8.07
N CYS A 66 -4.48 -0.43 -7.56
CA CYS A 66 -3.14 -0.94 -7.71
C CYS A 66 -2.98 -1.50 -9.13
N ARG A 67 -1.91 -1.11 -9.83
CA ARG A 67 -1.55 -1.62 -11.15
C ARG A 67 -0.47 -2.66 -11.10
N ARG A 68 0.54 -2.46 -10.25
CA ARG A 68 1.63 -3.40 -10.04
C ARG A 68 2.24 -3.21 -8.66
N ILE A 69 2.84 -4.27 -8.16
CA ILE A 69 3.60 -4.30 -6.92
C ILE A 69 5.02 -4.75 -7.25
N GLN A 70 6.00 -4.01 -6.75
CA GLN A 70 7.41 -4.41 -6.79
C GLN A 70 7.90 -4.67 -5.38
N ARG A 71 8.80 -5.64 -5.18
CA ARG A 71 9.56 -5.78 -3.94
C ARG A 71 10.96 -5.26 -4.13
N TYR A 72 11.57 -4.77 -3.06
CA TYR A 72 13.00 -4.52 -3.05
C TYR A 72 13.74 -5.83 -2.85
N ASP A 73 14.63 -6.17 -3.77
CA ASP A 73 15.48 -7.36 -3.72
C ASP A 73 16.85 -6.92 -3.20
N ASP A 74 17.18 -7.28 -1.96
CA ASP A 74 18.43 -6.86 -1.30
C ASP A 74 19.67 -7.41 -1.99
N ASP A 75 19.60 -8.64 -2.54
CA ASP A 75 20.70 -9.28 -3.24
C ASP A 75 21.04 -8.52 -4.54
N LYS A 76 20.01 -8.08 -5.26
CA LYS A 76 20.16 -7.31 -6.51
C LYS A 76 20.24 -5.81 -6.29
N ARG A 77 19.95 -5.34 -5.08
CA ARG A 77 19.79 -3.93 -4.69
C ARG A 77 18.85 -3.18 -5.64
N ALA A 78 17.78 -3.85 -6.08
CA ALA A 78 16.90 -3.38 -7.14
C ALA A 78 15.44 -3.73 -6.87
N TRP A 79 14.52 -2.93 -7.41
CA TRP A 79 13.10 -3.22 -7.39
C TRP A 79 12.75 -4.25 -8.45
N VAL A 80 12.13 -5.35 -8.03
CA VAL A 80 11.69 -6.44 -8.92
C VAL A 80 10.18 -6.58 -8.85
N GLU A 81 9.55 -6.78 -10.00
CA GLU A 81 8.10 -6.98 -10.07
C GLU A 81 7.72 -8.34 -9.50
N ILE A 82 6.67 -8.34 -8.68
CA ILE A 82 6.16 -9.57 -8.06
C ILE A 82 5.18 -10.22 -9.03
N THR A 83 5.53 -11.41 -9.48
CA THR A 83 4.71 -12.23 -10.38
C THR A 83 4.13 -13.45 -9.69
N ASN A 84 4.61 -13.78 -8.49
CA ASN A 84 4.12 -14.89 -7.70
C ASN A 84 4.18 -14.58 -6.19
N GLU A 85 3.16 -14.97 -5.44
CA GLU A 85 3.05 -14.75 -3.99
C GLU A 85 4.19 -15.43 -3.20
N LYS A 86 4.76 -16.52 -3.72
CA LYS A 86 5.88 -17.24 -3.11
C LYS A 86 7.20 -16.46 -3.14
N GLN A 87 7.25 -15.35 -3.88
CA GLN A 87 8.42 -14.45 -3.89
C GLN A 87 8.45 -13.52 -2.67
N LEU A 88 7.36 -13.48 -1.89
CA LEU A 88 7.26 -12.65 -0.69
C LEU A 88 7.96 -13.31 0.49
N CYS A 89 8.77 -12.54 1.18
CA CYS A 89 9.37 -12.90 2.47
C CYS A 89 8.89 -11.94 3.56
N ALA A 90 9.00 -12.40 4.81
CA ALA A 90 8.66 -11.57 5.95
C ALA A 90 9.59 -10.35 5.99
N CYS A 91 9.02 -9.19 6.27
CA CYS A 91 9.65 -7.87 6.27
C CYS A 91 10.10 -7.37 4.89
N ASP A 92 9.65 -7.97 3.79
CA ASP A 92 9.91 -7.43 2.45
C ASP A 92 9.32 -6.01 2.30
N GLN A 93 10.11 -5.10 1.70
CA GLN A 93 9.66 -3.77 1.34
C GLN A 93 9.02 -3.79 -0.05
N LEU A 94 7.74 -3.42 -0.10
CA LEU A 94 6.91 -3.37 -1.30
C LEU A 94 6.71 -1.93 -1.77
N TYR A 95 6.69 -1.71 -3.08
CA TYR A 95 6.28 -0.48 -3.74
C TYR A 95 5.03 -0.73 -4.56
N VAL A 96 3.96 0.00 -4.24
CA VAL A 96 2.65 -0.15 -4.87
C VAL A 96 2.42 0.99 -5.84
N PHE A 97 2.29 0.66 -7.12
CA PHE A 97 2.07 1.64 -8.17
C PHE A 97 0.57 1.78 -8.47
N ARG A 98 0.06 3.01 -8.40
CA ARG A 98 -1.31 3.33 -8.81
C ARG A 98 -1.48 3.23 -10.33
N LYS A 99 -2.63 2.72 -10.79
CA LYS A 99 -2.95 2.56 -12.22
C LYS A 99 -2.99 3.87 -13.00
N ASN A 100 -3.56 4.91 -12.40
CA ASN A 100 -3.77 6.23 -13.00
C ASN A 100 -3.09 7.33 -12.16
N ALA A 101 -1.83 7.11 -11.76
CA ALA A 101 -1.06 8.10 -11.00
C ALA A 101 -0.92 9.40 -11.79
N THR A 102 -1.31 10.52 -11.18
CA THR A 102 -1.07 11.86 -11.73
C THR A 102 0.20 12.46 -11.14
N LYS A 103 0.74 13.53 -11.76
CA LYS A 103 1.91 14.24 -11.21
C LYS A 103 1.67 14.79 -9.80
N ALA A 104 0.42 15.07 -9.43
CA ALA A 104 0.06 15.53 -8.09
C ALA A 104 0.20 14.42 -7.04
N ASP A 105 0.01 13.15 -7.44
CA ASP A 105 0.10 12.02 -6.52
C ASP A 105 1.55 11.62 -6.20
N ILE A 106 2.47 11.85 -7.15
CA ILE A 106 3.87 11.42 -7.07
C ILE A 106 4.66 12.34 -6.14
N SER A 107 5.17 11.77 -5.04
CA SER A 107 6.07 12.48 -4.14
C SER A 107 7.40 12.82 -4.81
N GLN A 108 7.94 14.01 -4.50
CA GLN A 108 9.28 14.43 -4.90
C GLN A 108 10.37 13.91 -3.94
N GLU A 109 9.98 13.33 -2.80
CA GLU A 109 10.90 12.78 -1.80
C GLU A 109 11.58 11.53 -2.37
N ARG A 110 12.88 11.37 -2.12
CA ARG A 110 13.63 10.19 -2.56
C ARG A 110 13.65 9.08 -1.52
N GLU A 111 13.62 9.45 -0.25
CA GLU A 111 13.73 8.51 0.87
C GLU A 111 12.34 8.00 1.26
N LEU A 112 12.28 6.72 1.65
CA LEU A 112 11.08 6.13 2.21
C LEU A 112 10.98 6.55 3.69
N PRO A 113 9.84 7.06 4.16
CA PRO A 113 9.63 7.31 5.58
C PRO A 113 9.62 5.99 6.36
N GLU A 114 9.80 6.07 7.68
CA GLU A 114 9.70 4.90 8.55
C GLU A 114 8.32 4.22 8.40
N PRO A 115 8.27 2.87 8.30
CA PRO A 115 7.01 2.16 8.23
C PRO A 115 6.17 2.40 9.48
N ARG A 116 4.93 2.85 9.31
CA ARG A 116 3.98 3.04 10.41
C ARG A 116 2.84 2.03 10.36
N ASN A 117 2.18 1.80 11.49
CA ASN A 117 0.93 1.04 11.48
C ASN A 117 -0.18 1.85 10.79
N THR A 118 -1.08 1.15 10.11
CA THR A 118 -2.27 1.73 9.48
C THR A 118 -3.52 1.20 10.18
N ALA A 119 -4.51 2.08 10.41
CA ALA A 119 -5.82 1.68 10.91
C ALA A 119 -6.70 1.02 9.83
N HIS A 120 -6.24 1.03 8.57
CA HIS A 120 -7.00 0.56 7.41
C HIS A 120 -6.66 -0.87 7.00
N PHE A 121 -5.84 -1.57 7.78
CA PHE A 121 -5.50 -2.97 7.56
C PHE A 121 -6.53 -3.89 8.22
N TYR A 122 -7.29 -4.61 7.40
CA TYR A 122 -8.22 -5.64 7.84
C TYR A 122 -7.86 -6.94 7.12
N PRO A 123 -7.24 -7.92 7.81
CA PRO A 123 -6.97 -9.20 7.20
C PRO A 123 -8.30 -9.83 6.76
N CYS A 124 -8.30 -10.48 5.59
CA CYS A 124 -9.50 -10.98 4.90
C CYS A 124 -10.29 -12.06 5.70
N ASP A 125 -9.85 -12.42 6.90
CA ASP A 125 -10.45 -13.43 7.77
C ASP A 125 -11.29 -12.85 8.92
N THR A 126 -11.71 -11.58 8.84
CA THR A 126 -12.77 -11.08 9.74
C THR A 126 -14.13 -11.54 9.22
N LYS A 127 -14.50 -12.81 9.48
CA LYS A 127 -15.92 -13.18 9.47
C LYS A 127 -16.60 -12.23 10.44
N SER A 128 -17.37 -11.28 9.90
CA SER A 128 -18.36 -10.51 10.65
C SER A 128 -19.41 -11.51 11.14
N GLY A 129 -19.13 -12.18 12.25
CA GLY A 129 -20.10 -12.90 13.04
C GLY A 129 -20.77 -11.92 13.97
N ALA A 130 -21.67 -11.11 13.44
CA ALA A 130 -22.69 -10.47 14.25
C ALA A 130 -23.93 -11.37 14.20
N ALA A 131 -24.11 -12.12 15.29
CA ALA A 131 -25.35 -12.81 15.63
C ALA A 131 -26.46 -11.79 15.96
#